data_AF-A0A2H0L111-F1
#
_entry.id   AF-A0A2H0L111-F1
#
_cell.length_a   1.000
_cell.length_b   1.000
_cell.length_c   1.000
_cell.angle_alpha   90.00
_cell.angle_beta   90.00
_cell.angle_gamma   90.00
#
_symmetry.space_group_name_H-M   'P 1'
#
loop_
_entity.id
_entity.type
_entity.pdbx_description
1 polymer ?
#
loop_
_entity_poly.entity_id
_entity_poly.type
_entity_poly.pdbx_seq_one_letter_code
_entity_poly.pdbx_strand_id
1 'polypeptide(L)'
;MRQNLLLIKGYGPPHADRFQHHEEKIAKSAGLHVFYPQDVPDFVDGARPTVEVFCEFFRKLIQEAGLEPDRTIVLAHSLGGNGWLRILEMQKEMRECLTVLIGTPFKNKTGLDEIADFFPNPKLNLTREQRRNILVVGSDNDRVIHERPSVLARRLQVEHVAVPGAGHFMPAALHQKRDEMDLGKEWSNVRGSIGRRFLPY
;
A
#
# COMPACT_ATOMS: atom_id res chain seq x y z
N MET A 1 -18.95 -2.14 11.26
CA MET A 1 -18.50 -2.92 10.07
C MET A 1 -17.73 -1.97 9.17
N ARG A 2 -16.60 -2.38 8.59
CA ARG A 2 -15.84 -1.54 7.65
C ARG A 2 -16.67 -1.35 6.38
N GLN A 3 -16.66 -0.15 5.82
CA GLN A 3 -17.51 0.22 4.68
C GLN A 3 -16.74 0.83 3.51
N ASN A 4 -15.55 1.36 3.78
CA ASN A 4 -14.76 2.05 2.79
C ASN A 4 -13.46 1.28 2.52
N LEU A 5 -13.02 1.31 1.27
CA LEU A 5 -11.70 0.86 0.85
C LEU A 5 -10.99 1.99 0.10
N LEU A 6 -9.83 2.39 0.60
CA LEU A 6 -8.90 3.28 -0.10
C LEU A 6 -7.76 2.46 -0.68
N LEU A 7 -7.63 2.46 -2.00
CA LEU A 7 -6.54 1.84 -2.73
C LEU A 7 -5.51 2.89 -3.12
N ILE A 8 -4.25 2.66 -2.76
CA ILE A 8 -3.14 3.55 -3.07
C ILE A 8 -2.13 2.79 -3.94
N LYS A 9 -1.91 3.27 -5.16
CA LYS A 9 -0.96 2.68 -6.11
C LYS A 9 0.50 2.92 -5.70
N GLY A 10 1.39 2.09 -6.22
CA GLY A 10 2.82 2.37 -6.25
C GLY A 10 3.20 3.39 -7.32
N TYR A 11 4.43 3.88 -7.26
CA TYR A 11 5.04 4.71 -8.31
C TYR A 11 5.35 3.86 -9.54
N GLY A 12 5.19 4.44 -10.73
CA GLY A 12 5.47 3.79 -12.01
C GLY A 12 4.29 3.84 -12.98
N PRO A 13 4.36 3.11 -14.10
CA PRO A 13 3.38 3.23 -15.17
C PRO A 13 2.01 2.65 -14.76
N PRO A 14 0.90 3.24 -15.25
CA PRO A 14 -0.42 2.63 -15.11
C PRO A 14 -0.46 1.29 -15.87
N HIS A 15 -1.21 0.33 -15.34
CA HIS A 15 -1.40 -0.97 -15.99
C HIS A 15 -2.71 -1.61 -15.55
N ALA A 16 -3.51 -2.10 -16.51
CA ALA A 16 -4.88 -2.58 -16.27
C ALA A 16 -4.95 -3.82 -15.37
N ASP A 17 -3.91 -4.66 -15.40
CA ASP A 17 -3.81 -5.89 -14.59
C ASP A 17 -3.17 -5.66 -13.20
N ARG A 18 -3.07 -4.41 -12.75
CA ARG A 18 -2.63 -4.14 -11.37
C ARG A 18 -3.63 -4.74 -10.38
N PHE A 19 -3.13 -5.38 -9.32
CA PHE A 19 -3.96 -6.07 -8.32
C PHE A 19 -5.04 -5.16 -7.72
N GLN A 20 -4.78 -3.85 -7.63
CA GLN A 20 -5.75 -2.86 -7.16
C GLN A 20 -7.06 -2.89 -7.97
N HIS A 21 -7.02 -3.09 -9.29
CA HIS A 21 -8.24 -3.23 -10.10
C HIS A 21 -9.02 -4.50 -9.78
N HIS A 22 -8.33 -5.58 -9.40
CA HIS A 22 -8.98 -6.81 -8.98
C HIS A 22 -9.61 -6.64 -7.59
N GLU A 23 -8.89 -6.03 -6.65
CA GLU A 23 -9.42 -5.77 -5.31
C GLU A 23 -10.59 -4.77 -5.35
N GLU A 24 -10.54 -3.76 -6.21
CA GLU A 24 -11.64 -2.83 -6.43
C GLU A 24 -12.94 -3.57 -6.81
N LYS A 25 -12.86 -4.50 -7.76
CA LYS A 25 -14.02 -5.30 -8.20
C LYS A 25 -14.54 -6.20 -7.08
N ILE A 26 -13.65 -6.85 -6.34
CA ILE A 26 -14.01 -7.72 -5.21
C ILE A 26 -14.72 -6.91 -4.11
N ALA A 27 -14.13 -5.78 -3.70
CA ALA A 27 -14.67 -4.93 -2.65
C ALA A 27 -16.02 -4.30 -3.03
N LYS A 28 -16.16 -3.80 -4.27
CA LYS A 28 -17.45 -3.31 -4.78
C LYS A 28 -18.52 -4.39 -4.76
N SER A 29 -18.18 -5.62 -5.17
CA SER A 29 -19.11 -6.76 -5.17
C SER A 29 -19.54 -7.15 -3.76
N ALA A 30 -18.71 -6.89 -2.76
CA ALA A 30 -19.04 -7.08 -1.35
C ALA A 30 -19.75 -5.87 -0.71
N GLY A 31 -20.09 -4.83 -1.48
CA GLY A 31 -20.84 -3.67 -1.03
C GLY A 31 -20.01 -2.56 -0.37
N LEU A 32 -18.68 -2.56 -0.54
CA LEU A 32 -17.84 -1.46 -0.04
C LEU A 32 -17.85 -0.27 -1.00
N HIS A 33 -17.72 0.93 -0.43
CA HIS A 33 -17.39 2.15 -1.16
C HIS A 33 -15.88 2.17 -1.43
N VAL A 34 -15.49 2.07 -2.70
CA VAL A 34 -14.07 1.99 -3.09
C VAL A 34 -13.59 3.30 -3.69
N PHE A 35 -12.45 3.78 -3.19
CA PHE A 35 -11.74 4.96 -3.63
C PHE A 35 -10.39 4.52 -4.18
N TYR A 36 -10.19 4.67 -5.48
CA TYR A 36 -8.94 4.31 -6.15
C TYR A 36 -8.50 5.42 -7.11
N PRO A 37 -7.90 6.50 -6.60
CA PRO A 37 -7.38 7.58 -7.44
C PRO A 37 -6.19 7.07 -8.27
N GLN A 38 -6.31 7.16 -9.60
CA GLN A 38 -5.24 6.75 -10.53
C GLN A 38 -4.37 7.93 -10.96
N ASP A 39 -4.89 9.15 -10.78
CA ASP A 39 -4.36 10.45 -11.19
C ASP A 39 -3.63 11.17 -10.05
N VAL A 40 -3.02 10.42 -9.12
CA VAL A 40 -2.16 10.99 -8.08
C VAL A 40 -1.05 11.83 -8.75
N PRO A 41 -0.91 13.13 -8.43
CA PRO A 41 0.01 14.03 -9.11
C PRO A 41 1.45 13.51 -9.12
N ASP A 42 2.09 13.58 -10.29
CA ASP A 42 3.49 13.16 -10.53
C ASP A 42 3.82 11.72 -10.11
N PHE A 43 2.81 10.89 -9.82
CA PHE A 43 2.98 9.50 -9.39
C PHE A 43 3.01 8.55 -10.59
N VAL A 44 3.89 8.85 -11.54
CA VAL A 44 4.11 8.15 -12.82
C VAL A 44 5.61 8.08 -13.12
N ASP A 45 6.00 7.13 -13.97
CA ASP A 45 7.41 6.90 -14.30
C ASP A 45 8.09 8.14 -14.91
N GLY A 46 9.33 8.40 -14.49
CA GLY A 46 10.12 9.57 -14.90
C GLY A 46 9.71 10.92 -14.27
N ALA A 47 8.60 10.98 -13.53
CA ALA A 47 8.23 12.17 -12.78
C ALA A 47 8.86 12.17 -11.38
N ARG A 48 8.90 13.34 -10.72
CA ARG A 48 9.50 13.54 -9.39
C ARG A 48 8.42 13.93 -8.38
N PRO A 49 7.61 12.98 -7.88
CA PRO A 49 6.56 13.29 -6.92
C PRO A 49 7.16 13.77 -5.61
N THR A 50 6.44 14.66 -4.92
CA THR A 50 6.79 15.09 -3.56
C THR A 50 5.81 14.51 -2.56
N VAL A 51 6.29 14.26 -1.35
CA VAL A 51 5.50 13.80 -0.21
C VAL A 51 4.44 14.83 0.16
N GLU A 52 4.75 16.11 0.03
CA GLU A 52 3.83 17.22 0.32
C GLU A 52 2.62 17.19 -0.61
N VAL A 53 2.84 17.15 -1.92
CA VAL A 53 1.77 17.10 -2.93
C VAL A 53 0.95 15.82 -2.78
N PHE A 54 1.61 14.68 -2.56
CA PHE A 54 0.93 13.42 -2.29
C PHE A 54 0.01 13.50 -1.06
N CYS A 55 0.54 14.00 0.06
CA CYS A 55 -0.22 14.14 1.30
C CYS A 55 -1.38 15.13 1.16
N GLU A 56 -1.18 16.25 0.45
CA GLU A 56 -2.26 17.21 0.19
C GLU A 56 -3.38 16.58 -0.65
N PHE A 57 -3.03 15.89 -1.72
CA PHE A 57 -3.99 15.20 -2.58
C PHE A 57 -4.85 14.21 -1.80
N PHE A 58 -4.24 13.30 -1.04
CA PHE A 58 -4.98 12.31 -0.28
C PHE A 58 -5.76 12.91 0.89
N ARG A 59 -5.25 13.98 1.53
CA ARG A 59 -6.00 14.70 2.58
C ARG A 59 -7.29 15.31 2.02
N LYS A 60 -7.23 15.95 0.84
CA LYS A 60 -8.42 16.49 0.17
C LYS A 60 -9.40 15.38 -0.19
N LEU A 61 -8.91 14.30 -0.81
CA LEU A 61 -9.73 13.14 -1.16
C LEU A 61 -10.45 12.55 0.06
N ILE A 62 -9.72 12.31 1.16
CA ILE A 62 -10.27 11.77 2.41
C ILE A 62 -11.40 12.68 2.95
N GLN A 63 -11.18 14.00 2.92
CA GLN A 63 -12.14 14.98 3.40
C GLN A 63 -13.39 15.05 2.50
N GLU A 64 -13.21 15.14 1.19
CA GLU A 64 -14.29 15.25 0.21
C GLU A 64 -15.14 13.98 0.14
N ALA A 65 -14.49 12.82 0.25
CA ALA A 65 -15.17 11.52 0.31
C ALA A 65 -15.82 11.22 1.66
N GLY A 66 -15.56 12.02 2.70
CA GLY A 66 -16.07 11.77 4.05
C GLY A 66 -15.58 10.45 4.64
N LEU A 67 -14.32 10.08 4.43
CA LEU A 67 -13.79 8.80 4.91
C LEU A 67 -13.60 8.80 6.43
N GLU A 68 -14.46 8.04 7.12
CA GLU A 68 -14.32 7.77 8.55
C GLU A 68 -13.19 6.74 8.80
N PRO A 69 -12.13 7.07 9.56
CA PRO A 69 -10.96 6.20 9.74
C PRO A 69 -11.28 4.80 10.29
N ASP A 70 -12.12 4.72 11.31
CA ASP A 70 -12.56 3.47 11.96
C ASP A 70 -13.47 2.59 11.08
N ARG A 71 -13.91 3.10 9.93
CA ARG A 71 -14.68 2.37 8.91
C ARG A 71 -13.94 2.16 7.61
N THR A 72 -12.70 2.63 7.53
CA THR A 72 -11.89 2.59 6.31
C THR A 72 -10.81 1.50 6.38
N ILE A 73 -10.66 0.77 5.28
CA ILE A 73 -9.53 -0.10 4.99
C ILE A 73 -8.64 0.63 3.99
N VAL A 74 -7.33 0.61 4.20
CA VAL A 74 -6.34 1.21 3.30
C VAL A 74 -5.39 0.14 2.82
N LEU A 75 -5.30 -0.07 1.50
CA LEU A 75 -4.28 -0.92 0.89
C LEU A 75 -3.31 -0.03 0.12
N ALA A 76 -2.08 0.06 0.60
CA ALA A 76 -1.08 0.95 0.04
C ALA A 76 0.12 0.18 -0.49
N HIS A 77 0.38 0.31 -1.79
CA HIS A 77 1.41 -0.43 -2.50
C HIS A 77 2.69 0.39 -2.66
N SER A 78 3.85 -0.24 -2.43
CA SER A 78 5.16 0.32 -2.76
C SER A 78 5.34 1.74 -2.21
N LEU A 79 5.75 2.69 -3.04
CA LEU A 79 5.93 4.10 -2.63
C LEU A 79 4.66 4.73 -2.04
N GLY A 80 3.46 4.31 -2.49
CA GLY A 80 2.19 4.74 -1.92
C GLY A 80 2.04 4.37 -0.45
N GLY A 81 2.66 3.26 -0.02
CA GLY A 81 2.76 2.89 1.39
C GLY A 81 3.61 3.88 2.20
N ASN A 82 4.71 4.39 1.64
CA ASN A 82 5.53 5.41 2.30
C ASN A 82 4.77 6.73 2.43
N GLY A 83 4.05 7.13 1.37
CA GLY A 83 3.15 8.29 1.42
C GLY A 83 2.05 8.12 2.47
N TRP A 84 1.46 6.93 2.58
CA TRP A 84 0.48 6.64 3.63
C TRP A 84 1.07 6.74 5.04
N LEU A 85 2.29 6.23 5.26
CA LEU A 85 2.97 6.38 6.55
C LEU A 85 3.15 7.86 6.94
N ARG A 86 3.34 8.75 5.97
CA ARG A 86 3.43 10.20 6.19
C ARG A 86 2.08 10.81 6.56
N ILE A 87 1.00 10.35 5.92
CA ILE A 87 -0.36 10.70 6.34
C ILE A 87 -0.61 10.25 7.79
N LEU A 88 -0.22 9.04 8.19
CA LEU A 88 -0.34 8.57 9.57
C LEU A 88 0.52 9.37 10.58
N GLU A 89 1.61 9.98 10.13
CA GLU A 89 2.42 10.90 10.95
C GLU A 89 1.68 12.21 11.18
N MET A 90 1.15 12.80 10.11
CA MET A 90 0.50 14.12 10.10
C MET A 90 -0.93 14.12 10.68
N GLN A 91 -1.69 13.05 10.45
CA GLN A 91 -3.11 12.89 10.80
C GLN A 91 -3.25 11.65 11.70
N LYS A 92 -3.23 11.84 13.02
CA LYS A 92 -3.16 10.74 13.99
C LYS A 92 -4.43 9.89 14.02
N GLU A 93 -5.57 10.49 13.72
CA GLU A 93 -6.88 9.86 13.56
C GLU A 93 -6.88 8.79 12.45
N MET A 94 -6.08 8.96 11.40
CA MET A 94 -5.96 7.98 10.31
C MET A 94 -5.33 6.65 10.75
N ARG A 95 -4.77 6.59 11.97
CA ARG A 95 -4.22 5.35 12.57
C ARG A 95 -5.32 4.37 13.01
N GLU A 96 -6.58 4.77 12.97
CA GLU A 96 -7.75 3.90 13.22
C GLU A 96 -8.18 3.09 11.97
N CYS A 97 -7.66 3.47 10.80
CA CYS A 97 -7.80 2.70 9.56
C CYS A 97 -7.15 1.32 9.70
N LEU A 98 -7.82 0.28 9.22
CA LEU A 98 -7.14 -0.99 8.94
C LEU A 98 -6.23 -0.79 7.73
N THR A 99 -4.93 -0.80 7.94
CA THR A 99 -3.93 -0.53 6.92
C THR A 99 -3.18 -1.81 6.55
N VAL A 100 -3.07 -2.09 5.26
CA VAL A 100 -2.16 -3.10 4.72
C VAL A 100 -1.15 -2.42 3.82
N LEU A 101 0.11 -2.49 4.23
CA LEU A 101 1.27 -1.98 3.51
C LEU A 101 1.83 -3.10 2.64
N ILE A 102 1.60 -3.05 1.33
CA ILE A 102 1.96 -4.11 0.38
C ILE A 102 3.24 -3.71 -0.34
N GLY A 103 4.30 -4.51 -0.22
CA GLY A 103 5.59 -4.23 -0.84
C GLY A 103 6.10 -2.83 -0.51
N THR A 104 5.92 -2.35 0.72
CA THR A 104 6.32 -0.99 1.11
C THR A 104 7.80 -0.96 1.54
N PRO A 105 8.67 -0.19 0.88
CA PRO A 105 10.10 -0.15 1.17
C PRO A 105 10.42 0.62 2.46
N PHE A 106 11.31 0.09 3.30
CA PHE A 106 11.79 0.82 4.48
C PHE A 106 12.89 1.83 4.10
N LYS A 107 13.79 1.45 3.18
CA LYS A 107 14.84 2.30 2.63
C LYS A 107 14.68 2.47 1.13
N ASN A 108 15.16 3.61 0.61
CA ASN A 108 15.30 3.76 -0.84
C ASN A 108 16.50 2.95 -1.32
N LYS A 109 16.25 1.72 -1.75
CA LYS A 109 17.23 0.85 -2.43
C LYS A 109 16.85 0.58 -3.88
N THR A 110 15.89 1.35 -4.40
CA THR A 110 15.37 1.19 -5.76
C THR A 110 16.35 1.71 -6.82
N GLY A 111 17.27 2.60 -6.42
CA GLY A 111 18.16 3.32 -7.33
C GLY A 111 17.54 4.56 -7.99
N LEU A 112 16.30 4.90 -7.62
CA LEU A 112 15.58 6.07 -8.13
C LEU A 112 15.72 7.26 -7.17
N ASP A 113 16.37 8.33 -7.62
CA ASP A 113 16.53 9.56 -6.83
C ASP A 113 15.27 10.43 -6.85
N GLU A 114 14.39 10.21 -7.83
CA GLU A 114 13.13 10.93 -8.03
C GLU A 114 12.16 10.75 -6.86
N ILE A 115 12.26 9.61 -6.17
CA ILE A 115 11.36 9.24 -5.08
C ILE A 115 11.97 9.47 -3.70
N ALA A 116 13.16 10.07 -3.62
CA ALA A 116 13.91 10.24 -2.38
C ALA A 116 13.14 11.00 -1.29
N ASP A 117 12.24 11.91 -1.69
CA ASP A 117 11.42 12.74 -0.80
C ASP A 117 10.46 11.93 0.10
N PHE A 118 10.12 10.70 -0.31
CA PHE A 118 9.30 9.79 0.48
C PHE A 118 10.09 9.07 1.59
N PHE A 119 11.38 9.33 1.71
CA PHE A 119 12.29 8.72 2.67
C PHE A 119 13.01 9.79 3.52
N PRO A 120 13.48 9.44 4.73
CA PRO A 120 13.28 8.18 5.44
C PRO A 120 11.83 8.00 5.88
N ASN A 121 11.39 6.77 6.17
CA ASN A 121 10.05 6.58 6.75
C ASN A 121 9.91 7.31 8.11
N PRO A 122 8.73 7.85 8.40
CA PRO A 122 8.48 8.56 9.64
C PRO A 122 8.56 7.67 10.88
N LYS A 123 8.85 8.28 12.04
CA LYS A 123 8.82 7.59 13.33
C LYS A 123 7.42 7.68 13.93
N LEU A 124 6.60 6.67 13.66
CA LEU A 124 5.26 6.59 14.24
C LEU A 124 5.31 6.09 15.70
N ASN A 125 4.83 6.91 16.63
CA ASN A 125 4.58 6.51 18.01
C ASN A 125 3.16 5.91 18.11
N LEU A 126 3.04 4.63 17.74
CA LEU A 126 1.76 3.91 17.73
C LEU A 126 1.44 3.28 19.09
N THR A 127 0.17 3.36 19.50
CA THR A 127 -0.34 2.57 20.64
C THR A 127 -0.41 1.09 20.30
N ARG A 128 -0.62 0.23 21.29
CA ARG A 128 -0.80 -1.23 21.07
C ARG A 128 -1.97 -1.52 20.13
N GLU A 129 -3.05 -0.77 20.25
CA GLU A 129 -4.24 -0.93 19.41
C GLU A 129 -4.00 -0.44 17.97
N GLN A 130 -3.34 0.71 17.79
CA GLN A 130 -3.01 1.20 16.45
C GLN A 130 -2.07 0.24 15.70
N ARG A 131 -1.11 -0.38 16.40
CA ARG A 131 -0.25 -1.42 15.80
C ARG A 131 -1.04 -2.63 15.31
N ARG A 132 -2.14 -2.96 15.98
CA ARG A 132 -3.05 -4.04 15.58
C ARG A 132 -3.86 -3.69 14.33
N ASN A 133 -3.90 -2.42 13.93
CA ASN A 133 -4.58 -2.02 12.71
C ASN A 133 -3.68 -2.02 11.49
N ILE A 134 -2.38 -2.29 11.63
CA ILE A 134 -1.43 -2.24 10.52
C ILE A 134 -0.83 -3.61 10.26
N LEU A 135 -0.83 -4.04 9.01
CA LEU A 135 -0.13 -5.23 8.52
C LEU A 135 0.91 -4.83 7.46
N VAL A 136 2.12 -5.38 7.55
CA VAL A 136 3.10 -5.29 6.46
C VAL A 136 3.10 -6.59 5.67
N VAL A 137 2.86 -6.51 4.37
CA VAL A 137 2.88 -7.63 3.44
C VAL A 137 4.02 -7.40 2.46
N GLY A 138 4.91 -8.36 2.30
CA GLY A 138 6.00 -8.29 1.32
C GLY A 138 6.27 -9.63 0.68
N SER A 139 7.09 -9.64 -0.37
CA SER A 139 7.52 -10.87 -1.02
C SER A 139 8.89 -11.30 -0.49
N ASP A 140 9.17 -12.60 -0.53
CA ASP A 140 10.51 -13.14 -0.25
C ASP A 140 11.49 -13.02 -1.42
N ASN A 141 10.98 -12.75 -2.63
CA ASN A 141 11.76 -12.59 -3.86
C ASN A 141 11.66 -11.17 -4.48
N ASP A 142 11.22 -10.15 -3.74
CA ASP A 142 11.12 -8.76 -4.24
C ASP A 142 12.49 -8.19 -4.65
N ARG A 143 12.66 -7.91 -5.94
CA ARG A 143 13.89 -7.37 -6.54
C ARG A 143 13.93 -5.85 -6.66
N VAL A 144 12.86 -5.14 -6.29
CA VAL A 144 12.82 -3.67 -6.32
C VAL A 144 13.22 -3.12 -4.95
N ILE A 145 12.68 -3.72 -3.88
CA ILE A 145 12.88 -3.25 -2.52
C ILE A 145 14.16 -3.80 -1.91
N HIS A 146 14.52 -5.05 -2.25
CA HIS A 146 15.68 -5.75 -1.67
C HIS A 146 15.68 -5.84 -0.13
N GLU A 147 14.49 -5.83 0.49
CA GLU A 147 14.32 -5.92 1.94
C GLU A 147 13.18 -6.89 2.27
N ARG A 148 13.34 -7.63 3.37
CA ARG A 148 12.26 -8.48 3.90
C ARG A 148 11.18 -7.61 4.54
N PRO A 149 9.88 -7.97 4.44
CA PRO A 149 8.79 -7.23 5.09
C PRO A 149 8.98 -7.06 6.60
N SER A 150 9.67 -8.00 7.25
CA SER A 150 10.01 -7.94 8.67
C SER A 150 10.81 -6.69 9.07
N VAL A 151 11.54 -6.05 8.14
CA VAL A 151 12.36 -4.87 8.43
C VAL A 151 11.48 -3.68 8.77
N LEU A 152 10.54 -3.32 7.88
CA LEU A 152 9.57 -2.26 8.14
C LEU A 152 8.66 -2.61 9.32
N ALA A 153 8.21 -3.87 9.39
CA ALA A 153 7.33 -4.32 10.46
C ALA A 153 7.96 -4.18 11.85
N ARG A 154 9.24 -4.55 11.99
CA ARG A 154 10.00 -4.37 13.24
C ARG A 154 10.11 -2.89 13.62
N ARG A 155 10.34 -2.03 12.62
CA ARG A 155 10.44 -0.58 12.84
C ARG A 155 9.15 0.04 13.35
N LEU A 156 8.01 -0.46 12.88
CA LEU A 156 6.67 -0.03 13.28
C LEU A 156 6.12 -0.81 14.50
N GLN A 157 6.77 -1.92 14.87
CA GLN A 157 6.32 -2.88 15.89
C GLN A 157 4.95 -3.49 15.56
N VAL A 158 4.76 -3.91 14.31
CA VAL A 158 3.50 -4.47 13.77
C VAL A 158 3.69 -5.89 13.23
N GLU A 159 2.58 -6.57 12.94
CA GLU A 159 2.58 -7.89 12.30
C GLU A 159 3.06 -7.80 10.84
N HIS A 160 3.59 -8.90 10.31
CA HIS A 160 3.93 -8.99 8.90
C HIS A 160 3.68 -10.37 8.31
N VAL A 161 3.51 -10.39 6.99
CA VAL A 161 3.39 -11.60 6.16
C VAL A 161 4.41 -11.51 5.03
N ALA A 162 5.15 -12.60 4.83
CA ALA A 162 5.97 -12.80 3.65
C ALA A 162 5.25 -13.76 2.71
N VAL A 163 4.95 -13.31 1.49
CA VAL A 163 4.30 -14.13 0.46
C VAL A 163 5.36 -14.72 -0.46
N PRO A 164 5.45 -16.05 -0.57
CA PRO A 164 6.43 -16.67 -1.45
C PRO A 164 6.21 -16.30 -2.91
N GLY A 165 7.27 -15.84 -3.59
CA GLY A 165 7.27 -15.67 -5.05
C GLY A 165 6.49 -14.46 -5.59
N ALA A 166 5.89 -13.62 -4.75
CA ALA A 166 4.99 -12.53 -5.16
C ALA A 166 5.65 -11.36 -5.92
N GLY A 167 6.98 -11.41 -6.13
CA GLY A 167 7.75 -10.36 -6.80
C GLY A 167 7.56 -9.00 -6.12
N HIS A 168 7.44 -7.94 -6.91
CA HIS A 168 7.09 -6.60 -6.41
C HIS A 168 5.57 -6.34 -6.41
N PHE A 169 4.75 -7.39 -6.37
CA PHE A 169 3.28 -7.31 -6.43
C PHE A 169 2.77 -6.66 -7.72
N MET A 170 3.35 -7.04 -8.85
CA MET A 170 3.02 -6.49 -10.18
C MET A 170 2.51 -7.59 -11.13
N PRO A 171 1.71 -7.25 -12.15
CA PRO A 171 1.34 -8.18 -13.21
C PRO A 171 2.55 -8.62 -14.04
N ALA A 172 2.43 -9.75 -14.74
CA ALA A 172 3.53 -10.35 -15.50
C ALA A 172 4.17 -9.43 -16.54
N ALA A 173 3.37 -8.59 -17.18
CA ALA A 173 3.85 -7.61 -18.15
C ALA A 173 4.83 -6.57 -17.58
N LEU A 174 4.86 -6.41 -16.25
CA LEU A 174 5.73 -5.47 -15.53
C LEU A 174 6.82 -6.18 -14.72
N HIS A 175 6.92 -7.51 -14.82
CA HIS A 175 7.96 -8.26 -14.11
C HIS A 175 9.34 -7.95 -14.67
N GLN A 176 10.34 -8.03 -13.79
CA GLN A 176 11.75 -8.00 -14.22
C GLN A 176 12.25 -9.41 -14.59
N LYS A 177 11.56 -10.48 -14.15
CA LYS A 177 11.86 -11.88 -14.49
C LYS A 177 10.60 -12.75 -14.58
N ARG A 178 10.73 -13.90 -15.26
CA ARG A 178 9.62 -14.85 -15.50
C ARG A 178 9.18 -15.68 -14.30
N ASP A 179 9.96 -15.70 -13.21
CA ASP A 179 9.69 -16.49 -12.00
C ASP A 179 8.89 -15.73 -10.94
N GLU A 180 8.51 -14.48 -11.20
CA GLU A 180 7.60 -13.71 -10.35
C GLU A 180 6.15 -14.15 -10.59
N MET A 181 5.34 -14.12 -9.52
CA MET A 181 3.90 -14.39 -9.57
C MET A 181 3.18 -13.33 -10.43
N ASP A 182 2.27 -13.75 -11.31
CA ASP A 182 1.47 -12.83 -12.12
C ASP A 182 0.31 -12.30 -11.28
N LEU A 183 0.50 -11.18 -10.57
CA LEU A 183 -0.52 -10.67 -9.65
C LEU A 183 -1.81 -10.23 -10.34
N GLY A 184 -1.82 -10.02 -11.66
CA GLY A 184 -3.06 -9.84 -12.40
C GLY A 184 -3.95 -11.09 -12.37
N LYS A 185 -3.37 -12.27 -12.21
CA LYS A 185 -4.09 -13.55 -12.18
C LYS A 185 -4.12 -14.20 -10.79
N GLU A 186 -3.09 -13.95 -9.99
CA GLU A 186 -2.84 -14.67 -8.75
C GLU A 186 -3.07 -13.82 -7.50
N TRP A 187 -3.65 -12.62 -7.65
CA TRP A 187 -3.98 -11.75 -6.52
C TRP A 187 -4.81 -12.46 -5.43
N SER A 188 -5.72 -13.37 -5.78
CA SER A 188 -6.51 -14.15 -4.81
C SER A 188 -5.64 -14.97 -3.83
N ASN A 189 -4.49 -15.48 -4.28
CA ASN A 189 -3.55 -16.24 -3.45
C ASN A 189 -2.90 -15.33 -2.40
N VAL A 190 -2.45 -14.15 -2.84
CA VAL A 190 -1.89 -13.12 -1.97
C VAL A 190 -2.93 -12.62 -0.98
N ARG A 191 -4.15 -12.34 -1.46
CA ARG A 191 -5.29 -11.90 -0.65
C ARG A 191 -5.61 -12.86 0.48
N GLY A 192 -5.58 -14.16 0.20
CA GLY A 192 -5.78 -15.21 1.21
C GLY A 192 -4.78 -15.13 2.37
N SER A 193 -3.56 -14.67 2.11
CA SER A 193 -2.48 -14.54 3.12
C SER A 193 -2.62 -13.30 4.01
N ILE A 194 -3.37 -12.27 3.59
CA ILE A 194 -3.60 -11.04 4.36
C ILE A 194 -4.53 -11.30 5.56
N GLY A 195 -5.42 -12.28 5.43
CA GLY A 195 -6.32 -12.73 6.48
C GLY A 195 -7.59 -11.87 6.63
N ARG A 196 -8.67 -12.52 7.09
CA ARG A 196 -10.02 -11.92 7.22
C ARG A 196 -10.10 -10.73 8.18
N ARG A 197 -9.13 -10.59 9.08
CA ARG A 197 -9.07 -9.44 9.99
C ARG A 197 -8.84 -8.14 9.24
N PHE A 198 -7.96 -8.15 8.23
CA PHE A 198 -7.59 -6.96 7.46
C PHE A 198 -8.42 -6.80 6.19
N LEU A 199 -8.92 -7.91 5.64
CA LEU A 199 -9.85 -7.96 4.51
C LEU A 199 -11.09 -8.78 4.88
N PRO A 200 -12.08 -8.19 5.59
CA PRO A 200 -13.22 -8.91 6.16
C PRO A 200 -14.34 -9.23 5.15
N TYR A 201 -14.15 -8.87 3.88
CA TYR A 201 -15.11 -9.03 2.80
C TYR A 201 -14.70 -10.10 1.79
#